data_AF-A0A8J7N1L0-F1
#
_entry.id   AF-A0A8J7N1L0-F1
#
_cell.length_a   1.000
_cell.length_b   1.000
_cell.length_c   1.000
_cell.angle_alpha   90.00
_cell.angle_beta   90.00
_cell.angle_gamma   90.00
#
_symmetry.space_group_name_H-M   'P 1'
#
loop_
_entity.id
_entity.type
_entity.pdbx_description
1 polymer ?
#
loop_
_entity_poly.entity_id
_entity_poly.type
_entity_poly.pdbx_seq_one_letter_code
_entity_poly.pdbx_strand_id
1 'polypeptide(L)'
;MTGTDTERAALARFEALLDAYGAEPRRWPADRRAAAEALLARSPEARALQAAARRLDALLDAAPAAPAPAHLVGRVIAAAPRPRARRGGWLAAWLKPAAGIAAAALLGLALGVIVSPFEGGASEVADADSVTLAIGDVPEIEL
;
A
#
# COMPACT_ATOMS: atom_id res chain seq x y z
N MET A 1 19.69 36.34 -16.40
CA MET A 1 19.40 35.99 -15.00
C MET A 1 20.74 35.76 -14.32
N THR A 2 21.16 36.67 -13.44
CA THR A 2 22.51 36.66 -12.85
C THR A 2 22.58 35.66 -11.69
N GLY A 3 23.77 35.16 -11.34
CA GLY A 3 23.93 34.17 -10.25
C GLY A 3 23.33 34.61 -8.91
N THR A 4 23.33 35.91 -8.65
CA THR A 4 22.72 36.57 -7.48
C THR A 4 21.21 36.40 -7.38
N ASP A 5 20.48 36.35 -8.52
CA ASP A 5 19.03 36.15 -8.51
C ASP A 5 18.67 34.72 -8.09
N THR A 6 19.43 33.74 -8.59
CA THR A 6 19.27 32.33 -8.23
C THR A 6 19.57 32.10 -6.75
N GLU A 7 20.58 32.78 -6.21
CA GLU A 7 20.95 32.71 -4.80
C GLU A 7 19.88 33.32 -3.89
N ARG A 8 19.37 34.52 -4.21
CA ARG A 8 18.24 35.12 -3.48
C ARG A 8 17.00 34.24 -3.52
N ALA A 9 16.67 33.65 -4.67
CA ALA A 9 15.54 32.73 -4.78
C ALA A 9 15.75 31.41 -4.01
N ALA A 10 16.99 30.95 -3.85
CA ALA A 10 17.31 29.79 -3.02
C ALA A 10 17.16 30.11 -1.53
N LEU A 11 17.64 31.29 -1.09
CA LEU A 11 17.47 31.77 0.28
C LEU A 11 15.99 31.93 0.65
N ALA A 12 15.18 32.57 -0.21
CA ALA A 12 13.74 32.74 0.05
C ALA A 12 13.00 31.39 0.18
N ARG A 13 13.37 30.38 -0.64
CA ARG A 13 12.80 29.03 -0.51
C ARG A 13 13.26 28.32 0.76
N PHE A 14 14.49 28.56 1.20
CA PHE A 14 15.00 28.01 2.44
C PHE A 14 14.35 28.66 3.67
N GLU A 15 14.14 29.97 3.65
CA GLU A 15 13.37 30.69 4.67
C GLU A 15 11.95 30.12 4.80
N ALA A 16 11.23 29.96 3.68
CA ALA A 16 9.91 29.33 3.68
C ALA A 16 9.93 27.87 4.18
N LEU A 17 11.03 27.14 3.99
CA LEU A 17 11.21 25.79 4.55
C LEU A 17 11.35 25.84 6.07
N LEU A 18 12.14 26.79 6.60
CA LEU A 18 12.32 26.99 8.03
C LEU A 18 11.02 27.43 8.70
N ASP A 19 10.26 28.34 8.08
CA ASP A 19 8.98 28.82 8.62
C ASP A 19 7.94 27.70 8.74
N ALA A 20 7.94 26.75 7.78
CA ALA A 20 6.96 25.67 7.75
C ALA A 20 7.35 24.47 8.63
N TYR A 21 8.65 24.14 8.74
CA TYR A 21 9.12 22.89 9.37
C TYR A 21 10.04 23.09 10.58
N GLY A 22 10.48 24.32 10.85
CA GLY A 22 11.46 24.65 11.88
C GLY A 22 12.91 24.37 11.45
N ALA A 23 13.84 24.57 12.37
CA ALA A 23 15.27 24.54 12.06
C ALA A 23 15.91 23.15 12.01
N GLU A 24 15.15 22.13 12.40
CA GLU A 24 15.58 20.76 12.57
C GLU A 24 15.50 19.96 11.25
N PRO A 25 16.65 19.52 10.67
CA PRO A 25 16.66 18.84 9.37
C PRO A 25 15.84 17.55 9.31
N ARG A 26 15.71 16.83 10.44
CA ARG A 26 14.93 15.59 10.47
C ARG A 26 13.43 15.80 10.21
N ARG A 27 12.93 17.02 10.43
CA ARG A 27 11.53 17.41 10.18
C ARG A 27 11.27 17.82 8.72
N TRP A 28 12.32 18.08 7.95
CA TRP A 28 12.17 18.55 6.58
C TRP A 28 11.74 17.42 5.64
N PRO A 29 10.92 17.73 4.61
CA PRO A 29 10.60 16.82 3.52
C PRO A 29 11.87 16.28 2.84
N ALA A 30 11.86 14.99 2.48
CA ALA A 30 13.01 14.31 1.90
C ALA A 30 13.50 14.94 0.58
N ASP A 31 12.56 15.42 -0.24
CA ASP A 31 12.80 16.11 -1.51
C ASP A 31 13.51 17.46 -1.34
N ARG A 32 13.41 18.09 -0.15
CA ARG A 32 13.97 19.42 0.12
C ARG A 32 15.21 19.40 1.00
N ARG A 33 15.39 18.33 1.78
CA ARG A 33 16.48 18.21 2.77
C ARG A 33 17.87 18.36 2.15
N ALA A 34 18.16 17.60 1.09
CA ALA A 34 19.47 17.62 0.44
C ALA A 34 19.82 19.01 -0.12
N ALA A 35 18.85 19.69 -0.74
CA ALA A 35 19.05 21.04 -1.28
C ALA A 35 19.29 22.09 -0.17
N ALA A 36 18.58 21.97 0.94
CA ALA A 36 18.74 22.84 2.11
C ALA A 36 20.10 22.64 2.78
N GLU A 37 20.54 21.40 2.97
CA GLU A 37 21.87 21.07 3.52
C GLU A 37 23.00 21.58 2.62
N ALA A 38 22.88 21.42 1.30
CA ALA A 38 23.84 21.97 0.35
C ALA A 38 23.92 23.51 0.39
N LEU A 39 22.78 24.18 0.63
CA LEU A 39 22.75 25.64 0.81
C LEU A 39 23.42 26.06 2.12
N LEU A 40 23.14 25.35 3.22
CA LEU A 40 23.76 25.59 4.53
C LEU A 40 25.28 25.42 4.52
N ALA A 41 25.79 24.46 3.73
CA ALA A 41 27.22 24.22 3.61
C ALA A 41 27.98 25.40 2.98
N ARG A 42 27.32 26.17 2.11
CA ARG A 42 27.97 27.22 1.29
C ARG A 42 27.55 28.66 1.61
N SER A 43 26.37 28.88 2.20
CA SER A 43 25.86 30.22 2.50
C SER A 43 25.92 30.53 3.99
N PRO A 44 26.65 31.59 4.42
CA PRO A 44 26.57 32.08 5.79
C PRO A 44 25.19 32.67 6.13
N GLU A 45 24.50 33.29 5.18
CA GLU A 45 23.15 33.83 5.35
C GLU A 45 22.14 32.73 5.68
N ALA A 46 22.20 31.59 4.97
CA ALA A 46 21.36 30.43 5.28
C ALA A 46 21.62 29.90 6.71
N ARG A 47 22.88 29.88 7.15
CA ARG A 47 23.22 29.49 8.53
C ARG A 47 22.68 30.48 9.56
N ALA A 48 22.68 31.78 9.25
CA ALA A 48 22.08 32.81 10.10
C ALA A 48 20.56 32.63 10.23
N LEU A 49 19.86 32.37 9.12
CA LEU A 49 18.42 32.06 9.12
C LEU A 49 18.11 30.82 9.95
N GLN A 50 18.88 29.74 9.77
CA GLN A 50 18.69 28.53 10.57
C GLN A 50 18.95 28.78 12.06
N ALA A 51 19.97 29.56 12.42
CA ALA A 51 20.25 29.90 13.81
C ALA A 51 19.12 30.71 14.46
N ALA A 52 18.51 31.64 13.71
CA ALA A 52 17.34 32.39 14.17
C ALA A 52 16.15 31.45 14.42
N ALA A 53 15.86 30.55 13.48
CA ALA A 53 14.81 29.55 13.64
C ALA A 53 15.09 28.62 14.85
N ARG A 54 16.34 28.17 15.07
CA ARG A 54 16.70 27.36 16.25
C ARG A 54 16.45 28.08 17.57
N ARG A 55 16.72 29.39 17.62
CA ARG A 55 16.45 30.20 18.82
C ARG A 55 14.96 30.28 19.09
N LEU A 56 14.14 30.48 18.06
CA LEU A 56 12.70 30.45 18.21
C LEU A 56 12.21 29.09 18.69
N ASP A 57 12.67 28.00 18.07
CA ASP A 57 12.32 26.64 18.46
C ASP A 57 12.67 26.39 19.94
N ALA A 58 13.85 26.83 20.40
CA ALA A 58 14.26 26.70 21.80
C ALA A 58 13.38 27.52 22.76
N LEU A 59 12.93 28.72 22.36
CA LEU A 59 11.99 29.51 23.16
C LEU A 59 10.62 28.84 23.26
N LEU A 60 10.16 28.21 22.17
CA LEU A 60 8.91 27.46 22.14
C LEU A 60 8.99 26.20 23.01
N ASP A 61 10.11 25.46 22.95
CA ASP A 61 10.33 24.26 23.75
C ASP A 61 10.45 24.57 25.26
N ALA A 62 10.91 25.77 25.62
CA ALA A 62 11.00 26.22 27.01
C ALA A 62 9.68 26.73 27.59
N ALA A 63 8.65 26.93 26.76
CA ALA A 63 7.37 27.47 27.21
C ALA A 63 6.64 26.46 28.14
N PRO A 64 6.10 26.89 29.29
CA PRO A 64 5.35 26.01 30.18
C PRO A 64 4.12 25.41 29.47
N ALA A 65 4.06 24.08 29.38
CA ALA A 65 2.88 23.40 28.87
C ALA A 65 1.81 23.31 29.97
N ALA A 66 0.78 24.16 29.91
CA ALA A 66 -0.39 24.01 30.77
C ALA A 66 -1.19 22.77 30.35
N PRO A 67 -1.71 21.95 31.29
CA PRO A 67 -2.54 20.81 30.96
C PRO A 67 -3.81 21.28 30.23
N ALA A 68 -4.05 20.73 29.04
CA ALA A 68 -5.25 21.04 28.28
C ALA A 68 -6.48 20.45 28.99
N PRO A 69 -7.54 21.24 29.25
CA PRO A 69 -8.74 20.74 29.90
C PRO A 69 -9.45 19.72 28.98
N ALA A 70 -9.92 18.61 29.57
CA ALA A 70 -10.42 17.45 28.84
C ALA A 70 -11.53 17.77 27.81
N HIS A 71 -12.39 18.75 28.10
CA HIS A 71 -13.45 19.18 27.19
C HIS A 71 -12.90 19.82 25.89
N LEU A 72 -11.74 20.50 25.95
CA LEU A 72 -11.09 21.05 24.75
C LEU A 72 -10.47 19.94 23.91
N VAL A 73 -9.84 18.95 24.54
CA VAL A 73 -9.30 17.77 23.84
C VAL A 73 -10.41 17.07 23.06
N GLY A 74 -11.54 16.79 23.72
CA GLY A 74 -12.71 16.18 23.06
C GLY A 74 -13.25 17.01 21.89
N ARG A 75 -13.33 18.34 22.04
CA ARG A 75 -13.77 19.25 20.97
C ARG A 75 -12.81 19.27 19.78
N VAL A 76 -11.49 19.29 20.01
CA VAL A 76 -10.49 19.27 18.94
C VAL A 76 -10.54 17.96 18.16
N ILE A 77 -10.64 16.82 18.87
CA ILE A 77 -10.78 15.51 18.23
C ILE A 77 -12.08 15.43 17.41
N ALA A 78 -13.19 15.95 17.93
CA ALA A 78 -14.47 15.97 17.24
C ALA A 78 -14.47 16.89 16.00
N ALA A 79 -13.72 17.98 16.02
CA ALA A 79 -13.60 18.95 14.93
C ALA A 79 -12.59 18.55 13.84
N ALA A 80 -11.77 17.52 14.07
CA ALA A 80 -10.77 17.08 13.12
C ALA A 80 -11.42 16.65 11.78
N PRO A 81 -10.85 17.05 10.62
CA PRO A 81 -11.35 16.61 9.31
C PRO A 81 -11.27 15.08 9.21
N ARG A 82 -12.42 14.42 9.18
CA ARG A 82 -12.47 12.97 9.00
C ARG A 82 -12.08 12.64 7.56
N PRO A 83 -11.14 11.68 7.32
CA PRO A 83 -10.86 11.23 5.98
C PRO A 83 -12.16 10.72 5.35
N ARG A 84 -12.46 11.18 4.14
CA ARG A 84 -13.61 10.72 3.36
C ARG A 84 -13.42 9.22 3.11
N ALA A 85 -14.06 8.39 3.92
CA ALA A 85 -14.02 6.94 3.75
C ALA A 85 -14.54 6.63 2.34
N ARG A 86 -13.66 6.15 1.45
CA ARG A 86 -14.02 5.73 0.10
C ARG A 86 -14.74 4.37 0.20
N ARG A 87 -15.97 4.38 0.73
CA ARG A 87 -16.76 3.20 1.14
C ARG A 87 -17.12 2.21 0.01
N GLY A 88 -16.76 2.48 -1.24
CA GLY A 88 -17.18 1.64 -2.38
C GLY A 88 -16.06 1.00 -3.22
N GLY A 89 -14.78 1.28 -2.95
CA GLY A 89 -13.69 0.85 -3.83
C GLY A 89 -13.36 -0.65 -3.77
N TRP A 90 -13.39 -1.22 -2.56
CA TRP A 90 -12.93 -2.59 -2.33
C TRP A 90 -13.92 -3.66 -2.84
N LEU A 91 -15.22 -3.46 -2.61
CA LEU A 91 -16.27 -4.33 -3.15
C LEU A 91 -16.29 -4.30 -4.68
N ALA A 92 -16.20 -3.10 -5.27
CA ALA A 92 -16.14 -2.92 -6.73
C ALA A 92 -14.84 -3.42 -7.38
N ALA A 93 -13.79 -3.71 -6.58
CA ALA A 93 -12.57 -4.36 -7.03
C ALA A 93 -12.74 -5.89 -7.09
N TRP A 94 -13.56 -6.47 -6.20
CA TRP A 94 -13.85 -7.91 -6.16
C TRP A 94 -14.83 -8.39 -7.24
N LEU A 95 -15.70 -7.53 -7.78
CA LEU A 95 -16.62 -7.91 -8.88
C LEU A 95 -15.99 -7.82 -10.29
N LYS A 96 -14.85 -7.16 -10.46
CA LYS A 96 -14.14 -7.08 -11.76
C LYS A 96 -13.66 -8.45 -12.30
N PRO A 97 -13.10 -9.38 -11.50
CA PRO A 97 -12.66 -10.68 -12.02
C PRO A 97 -13.79 -11.60 -12.49
N ALA A 98 -15.04 -11.39 -12.04
CA ALA A 98 -16.17 -12.24 -12.44
C ALA A 98 -16.57 -12.09 -13.92
N ALA A 99 -16.31 -10.93 -14.53
CA ALA A 99 -16.62 -10.69 -15.94
C ALA A 99 -15.70 -11.48 -16.90
N GLY A 100 -14.47 -11.81 -16.47
CA GLY A 100 -13.53 -12.58 -17.29
C GLY A 100 -13.86 -14.08 -17.36
N ILE A 101 -14.43 -14.64 -16.29
CA ILE A 101 -14.76 -16.08 -16.21
C ILE A 101 -15.94 -16.44 -17.11
N ALA A 102 -16.94 -15.55 -17.24
CA ALA A 102 -18.09 -15.78 -18.11
C ALA A 102 -17.72 -15.83 -19.61
N ALA A 103 -16.69 -15.10 -20.04
CA ALA A 103 -16.21 -15.12 -21.43
C ALA A 103 -15.44 -16.41 -21.77
N ALA A 104 -14.71 -16.99 -20.82
CA ALA A 104 -13.97 -18.24 -21.03
C ALA A 104 -14.88 -19.47 -21.16
N ALA A 105 -16.01 -19.50 -20.45
CA ALA A 105 -16.98 -20.59 -20.54
C ALA A 105 -17.67 -20.69 -21.92
N LEU A 106 -17.94 -19.56 -22.56
CA LEU A 106 -18.53 -19.53 -23.91
C LEU A 106 -17.55 -19.95 -25.01
N LEU A 107 -16.25 -19.69 -24.82
CA LEU A 107 -15.21 -20.04 -25.79
C LEU A 107 -14.80 -21.53 -25.72
N GLY A 108 -14.86 -22.14 -24.54
CA GLY A 108 -14.59 -23.58 -24.35
C GLY A 108 -15.64 -24.50 -24.98
N LEU A 109 -16.93 -24.10 -24.96
CA LEU A 109 -18.01 -24.88 -25.57
C LEU A 109 -17.94 -24.88 -27.11
N ALA A 110 -17.38 -23.82 -27.72
CA ALA A 110 -17.31 -23.67 -29.17
C ALA A 110 -16.22 -24.53 -29.84
N LEU A 111 -15.14 -24.88 -29.13
CA LEU A 111 -14.01 -25.66 -29.68
C LEU A 111 -14.15 -27.18 -29.49
N GLY A 112 -15.03 -27.64 -28.58
CA GLY A 112 -15.23 -29.06 -28.28
C GLY A 112 -16.05 -29.86 -29.30
N VAL A 113 -16.67 -29.20 -30.30
CA VAL A 113 -17.58 -29.85 -31.27
C VAL A 113 -16.88 -30.25 -32.59
N ILE A 114 -15.61 -29.89 -32.81
CA ILE A 114 -14.96 -30.03 -34.14
C ILE A 114 -13.93 -31.18 -34.23
N VAL A 115 -13.55 -31.83 -33.13
CA VAL A 115 -12.59 -32.96 -33.18
C VAL A 115 -13.22 -34.22 -32.59
N SER A 116 -14.11 -34.84 -33.37
CA SER A 116 -14.28 -36.30 -33.34
C SER A 116 -13.21 -36.91 -34.24
N PRO A 117 -12.28 -37.71 -33.71
CA PRO A 117 -11.58 -38.70 -34.50
C PRO A 117 -12.08 -40.11 -34.13
N PHE A 118 -12.76 -40.71 -35.11
CA PHE A 118 -12.82 -42.16 -35.38
C PHE A 118 -13.53 -43.08 -34.38
N GLU A 119 -14.80 -43.35 -34.69
CA GLU A 119 -15.43 -44.65 -34.45
C GLU A 119 -14.70 -45.77 -35.23
N GLY A 120 -14.69 -46.96 -34.66
CA GLY A 120 -14.74 -48.19 -35.46
C GLY A 120 -13.41 -48.91 -35.66
N GLY A 121 -12.96 -49.62 -34.64
CA GLY A 121 -11.91 -50.64 -34.74
C GLY A 121 -12.16 -51.75 -33.73
N ALA A 122 -12.84 -52.79 -34.18
CA ALA A 122 -13.35 -53.94 -33.42
C ALA A 122 -12.32 -54.68 -32.56
N SER A 123 -12.72 -55.05 -31.35
CA SER A 123 -12.83 -56.47 -30.94
C SER A 123 -13.62 -56.57 -29.63
N GLU A 124 -14.89 -56.89 -29.79
CA GLU A 124 -15.60 -57.84 -28.93
C GLU A 124 -14.63 -58.95 -28.46
N VAL A 125 -14.38 -59.00 -27.15
CA VAL A 125 -13.72 -60.12 -26.50
C VAL A 125 -14.46 -60.38 -25.20
N ALA A 126 -15.22 -61.48 -25.25
CA ALA A 126 -15.39 -62.51 -24.21
C ALA A 126 -15.79 -62.01 -22.82
N ASP A 127 -17.04 -62.22 -22.42
CA ASP A 127 -17.46 -63.48 -21.77
C ASP A 127 -16.80 -63.67 -20.42
N ALA A 128 -17.60 -63.53 -19.35
CA ALA A 128 -17.57 -64.42 -18.19
C ALA A 128 -18.56 -63.91 -17.14
N ASP A 129 -19.69 -64.59 -17.05
CA ASP A 129 -20.24 -64.99 -15.76
C ASP A 129 -19.12 -65.49 -14.81
N SER A 130 -19.35 -65.37 -13.50
CA SER A 130 -18.41 -65.62 -12.38
C SER A 130 -17.51 -64.42 -12.09
N VAL A 131 -17.51 -63.85 -10.89
CA VAL A 131 -17.07 -64.52 -9.67
C VAL A 131 -17.93 -64.09 -8.48
N THR A 132 -18.75 -65.05 -8.03
CA THR A 132 -18.95 -65.45 -6.64
C THR A 132 -18.17 -64.64 -5.62
N LEU A 133 -18.88 -63.81 -4.85
CA LEU A 133 -18.38 -63.30 -3.58
C LEU A 133 -18.34 -64.49 -2.61
N ALA A 134 -17.23 -65.23 -2.65
CA ALA A 134 -16.94 -66.32 -1.76
C ALA A 134 -16.72 -65.75 -0.36
N ILE A 135 -17.71 -66.00 0.49
CA ILE A 135 -17.60 -66.08 1.94
C ILE A 135 -16.39 -66.97 2.26
N GLY A 136 -15.38 -66.38 2.89
CA GLY A 136 -14.17 -67.04 3.36
C GLY A 136 -13.92 -66.64 4.81
N ASP A 137 -14.42 -67.50 5.68
CA ASP A 137 -14.33 -67.53 7.13
C ASP A 137 -12.89 -67.82 7.63
N VAL A 138 -12.48 -67.12 8.71
CA VAL A 138 -11.66 -67.59 9.87
C VAL A 138 -10.16 -67.94 9.62
N PRO A 139 -9.21 -67.57 10.52
CA PRO A 139 -9.07 -68.18 11.85
C PRO A 139 -9.09 -67.22 13.06
N GLU A 140 -9.78 -67.65 14.11
CA GLU A 140 -9.44 -67.35 15.51
C GLU A 140 -7.94 -67.60 15.74
N ILE A 141 -7.27 -66.66 16.41
CA ILE A 141 -5.97 -66.94 17.01
C ILE A 141 -6.14 -67.00 18.53
N GLU A 142 -6.03 -68.25 18.96
CA GLU A 142 -5.46 -68.81 20.19
C GLU A 142 -5.94 -68.34 21.55
N LEU A 143 -6.32 -69.36 22.33
CA LEU A 143 -5.31 -69.95 23.19
C LEU A 143 -4.81 -71.28 22.60
#